data_AF-A0A6J1VRJ7-F1
#
_entry.id   AF-A0A6J1VRJ7-F1
#
_cell.length_a   1.000
_cell.length_b   1.000
_cell.length_c   1.000
_cell.angle_alpha   90.00
_cell.angle_beta   90.00
_cell.angle_gamma   90.00
#
_symmetry.space_group_name_H-M   'P 1'
#
loop_
_entity.id
_entity.type
_entity.pdbx_description
1 polymer ?
#
loop_
_entity_poly.entity_id
_entity_poly.type
_entity_poly.pdbx_seq_one_letter_code
_entity_poly.pdbx_strand_id
1 'polypeptide(L)'
;MDFNMKKLASDAGIFFTRAVQFTEEKLGQAEKTELDAHFENLLARADTTKNWTEKILRQTEVLLQPNPSARVEEFLYEKLDRKVPSRVTNGELLAQYMMEAASDFGATTPYGKTLIKVGETERRLGGAERDFIHAASINFLTPLRNFLEGDWRTISKERRILENRRLDLDACKARLKKAKAAEAKAAAVPDFQETRPRNYILSASAAALWSDEVEKAEHELRLAQTEFDRQAEVTRLLLEGINSTHVNHLRCLHEFAEAQTTYFAQCYQYMLDLQKQLNRLPGTFVGNTESTSPPPNAASPTAMVAATGPAVPTLPVVTTIAGAPNSAPGVEALNPSEVKPPSSGTRKARVLYDYDAADSSELSLLSDEMITVYSLPGMDPDWLIGERGNKKGKVPVTYLELLS
;
A
#
# COMPACT_ATOMS: atom_id res chain seq x y z
N MET A 1 25.53 -36.68 1.91
CA MET A 1 24.60 -35.76 1.21
C MET A 1 25.26 -35.43 -0.12
N ASP A 2 24.82 -36.07 -1.20
CA ASP A 2 25.51 -35.90 -2.48
C ASP A 2 25.03 -34.61 -3.14
N PHE A 3 25.93 -33.63 -3.17
CA PHE A 3 25.66 -32.31 -3.74
C PHE A 3 25.55 -32.45 -5.26
N ASN A 4 24.32 -32.46 -5.78
CA ASN A 4 24.06 -32.80 -7.18
C ASN A 4 24.41 -31.64 -8.13
N MET A 5 25.70 -31.43 -8.37
CA MET A 5 26.25 -30.40 -9.25
C MET A 5 25.67 -30.45 -10.67
N LYS A 6 25.26 -31.64 -11.16
CA LYS A 6 24.61 -31.78 -12.47
C LYS A 6 23.25 -31.08 -12.51
N LYS A 7 22.46 -31.20 -11.43
CA LYS A 7 21.19 -30.48 -11.28
C LYS A 7 21.42 -28.97 -11.14
N LEU A 8 22.42 -28.56 -10.35
CA LEU A 8 22.76 -27.15 -10.21
C LEU A 8 23.15 -26.52 -11.57
N ALA A 9 23.92 -27.24 -12.39
CA ALA A 9 24.31 -26.82 -13.72
C ALA A 9 23.13 -26.78 -14.72
N SER A 10 22.20 -27.74 -14.67
CA SER A 10 20.99 -27.70 -15.52
C SER A 10 20.07 -26.55 -15.13
N ASP A 11 19.86 -26.33 -13.84
CA ASP A 11 18.98 -25.28 -13.33
C ASP A 11 19.56 -23.89 -13.65
N ALA A 12 20.89 -23.72 -13.56
CA ALA A 12 21.60 -22.52 -14.01
C ALA A 12 21.52 -22.31 -15.54
N GLY A 13 21.61 -23.38 -16.33
CA GLY A 13 21.43 -23.34 -17.78
C GLY A 13 20.04 -22.85 -18.19
N ILE A 14 18.99 -23.36 -17.54
CA ILE A 14 17.60 -22.89 -17.75
C ILE A 14 17.46 -21.41 -17.39
N PHE A 15 18.04 -20.98 -16.25
CA PHE A 15 18.03 -19.57 -15.86
C PHE A 15 18.73 -18.66 -16.88
N PHE A 16 19.86 -19.08 -17.44
CA PHE A 16 20.57 -18.31 -18.46
C PHE A 16 19.75 -18.22 -19.76
N THR A 17 19.16 -19.32 -20.22
CA THR A 17 18.29 -19.34 -21.41
C THR A 17 17.09 -18.39 -21.25
N ARG A 18 16.43 -18.40 -20.08
CA ARG A 18 15.34 -17.44 -19.78
C ARG A 18 15.80 -15.99 -19.80
N ALA A 19 16.98 -15.70 -19.23
CA ALA A 19 17.53 -14.35 -19.21
C ALA A 19 17.88 -13.84 -20.62
N VAL A 20 18.43 -14.71 -21.48
CA VAL A 20 18.69 -14.41 -22.89
C VAL A 20 17.36 -14.11 -23.60
N GLN A 21 16.37 -15.01 -23.51
CA GLN A 21 15.06 -14.85 -24.16
C GLN A 21 14.35 -13.55 -23.73
N PHE A 22 14.35 -13.25 -22.42
CA PHE A 22 13.78 -12.01 -21.89
C PHE A 22 14.50 -10.76 -22.42
N THR A 23 15.82 -10.83 -22.62
CA THR A 23 16.60 -9.73 -23.19
C THR A 23 16.31 -9.55 -24.68
N GLU A 24 16.20 -10.64 -25.44
CA GLU A 24 15.87 -10.61 -26.87
C GLU A 24 14.46 -10.05 -27.14
N GLU A 25 13.46 -10.38 -26.31
CA GLU A 25 12.14 -9.74 -26.36
C GLU A 25 12.21 -8.23 -26.06
N LYS A 26 12.91 -7.83 -24.99
CA LYS A 26 13.05 -6.42 -24.62
C LYS A 26 13.80 -5.59 -25.66
N LEU A 27 14.66 -6.24 -26.46
CA LEU A 27 15.38 -5.65 -27.57
C LEU A 27 14.61 -5.73 -28.91
N GLY A 28 13.39 -6.27 -28.93
CA GLY A 28 12.54 -6.41 -30.12
C GLY A 28 13.03 -7.45 -31.12
N GLN A 29 13.92 -8.36 -30.72
CA GLN A 29 14.51 -9.39 -31.59
C GLN A 29 13.76 -10.73 -31.54
N ALA A 30 12.95 -10.94 -30.49
CA ALA A 30 12.08 -12.11 -30.35
C ALA A 30 10.59 -11.70 -30.25
N GLU A 31 9.73 -12.48 -30.90
CA GLU A 31 8.28 -12.35 -30.84
C GLU A 31 7.77 -12.94 -29.52
N LYS A 32 7.10 -12.13 -28.70
CA LYS A 32 6.52 -12.54 -27.42
C LYS A 32 5.27 -13.39 -27.66
N THR A 33 5.12 -14.52 -26.97
CA THR A 33 3.82 -15.21 -26.92
C THR A 33 2.77 -14.29 -26.29
N GLU A 34 1.80 -13.85 -27.10
CA GLU A 34 0.69 -13.03 -26.64
C GLU A 34 -0.27 -13.85 -25.75
N LEU A 35 -0.71 -13.24 -24.66
CA LEU A 35 -1.82 -13.75 -23.85
C LEU A 35 -3.13 -13.22 -24.45
N ASP A 36 -4.23 -13.96 -24.29
CA ASP A 36 -5.50 -13.51 -24.86
C ASP A 36 -6.03 -12.26 -24.15
N ALA A 37 -6.88 -11.50 -24.86
CA ALA A 37 -7.41 -10.23 -24.34
C ALA A 37 -8.22 -10.41 -23.05
N HIS A 38 -8.79 -11.59 -22.80
CA HIS A 38 -9.48 -11.89 -21.55
C HIS A 38 -8.49 -12.03 -20.37
N PHE A 39 -7.40 -12.78 -20.55
CA PHE A 39 -6.38 -12.98 -19.53
C PHE A 39 -5.63 -11.70 -19.20
N GLU A 40 -5.31 -10.85 -20.18
CA GLU A 40 -4.71 -9.53 -19.93
C GLU A 40 -5.65 -8.61 -19.13
N ASN A 41 -6.97 -8.64 -19.40
CA ASN A 41 -7.97 -7.93 -18.57
C ASN A 41 -8.03 -8.49 -17.14
N LEU A 42 -7.95 -9.81 -16.97
CA LEU A 42 -7.89 -10.45 -15.65
C LEU A 42 -6.65 -10.02 -14.86
N LEU A 43 -5.47 -9.95 -15.51
CA LEU A 43 -4.22 -9.48 -14.92
C LEU A 43 -4.32 -8.01 -14.49
N ALA A 44 -4.76 -7.11 -15.37
CA ALA A 44 -4.90 -5.68 -15.09
C ALA A 44 -5.88 -5.42 -13.93
N ARG A 45 -6.98 -6.16 -13.88
CA ARG A 45 -7.95 -6.12 -12.78
C ARG A 45 -7.37 -6.64 -11.46
N ALA A 46 -6.54 -7.68 -11.50
CA ALA A 46 -5.86 -8.22 -10.33
C ALA A 46 -4.86 -7.21 -9.73
N ASP A 47 -4.02 -6.59 -10.56
CA ASP A 47 -3.09 -5.54 -10.13
C ASP A 47 -3.82 -4.32 -9.57
N THR A 48 -4.91 -3.90 -10.22
CA THR A 48 -5.80 -2.84 -9.73
C THR A 48 -6.37 -3.19 -8.35
N THR A 49 -6.85 -4.43 -8.17
CA THR A 49 -7.40 -4.91 -6.90
C THR A 49 -6.38 -4.86 -5.78
N LYS A 50 -5.16 -5.39 -6.00
CA LYS A 50 -4.10 -5.35 -4.98
C LYS A 50 -3.69 -3.92 -4.63
N ASN A 51 -3.46 -3.08 -5.63
CA ASN A 51 -3.03 -1.69 -5.44
C ASN A 51 -4.03 -0.90 -4.59
N TRP A 52 -5.33 -1.01 -4.88
CA TRP A 52 -6.36 -0.33 -4.09
C TRP A 52 -6.58 -0.96 -2.72
N THR A 53 -6.58 -2.30 -2.61
CA THR A 53 -6.70 -2.99 -1.32
C THR A 53 -5.57 -2.59 -0.35
N GLU A 54 -4.34 -2.52 -0.84
CA GLU A 54 -3.18 -2.10 -0.03
C GLU A 54 -3.28 -0.63 0.39
N LYS A 55 -3.69 0.27 -0.52
CA LYS A 55 -3.86 1.71 -0.20
C LYS A 55 -4.98 1.94 0.82
N ILE A 56 -6.12 1.28 0.65
CA ILE A 56 -7.27 1.39 1.56
C ILE A 56 -6.89 0.85 2.95
N LEU A 57 -6.26 -0.33 3.02
CA LEU A 57 -5.76 -0.90 4.28
C LEU A 57 -4.87 0.12 5.03
N ARG A 58 -3.80 0.61 4.38
CA ARG A 58 -2.84 1.56 4.98
C ARG A 58 -3.53 2.85 5.44
N GLN A 59 -4.48 3.37 4.68
CA GLN A 59 -5.18 4.62 5.05
C GLN A 59 -6.14 4.41 6.22
N THR A 60 -6.81 3.25 6.30
CA THR A 60 -7.68 2.92 7.44
C THR A 60 -6.86 2.61 8.69
N GLU A 61 -5.68 2.00 8.60
CA GLU A 61 -4.75 1.92 9.73
C GLU A 61 -4.39 3.30 10.30
N VAL A 62 -4.09 4.28 9.43
CA VAL A 62 -3.77 5.66 9.84
C VAL A 62 -5.00 6.35 10.46
N LEU A 63 -6.21 6.06 9.97
CA LEU A 63 -7.46 6.59 10.54
C LEU A 63 -7.69 6.06 11.97
N LEU A 64 -7.48 4.76 12.21
CA LEU A 64 -7.73 4.13 13.50
C LEU A 64 -6.59 4.39 14.51
N GLN A 65 -5.34 4.45 14.06
CA GLN A 65 -4.18 4.67 14.91
C GLN A 65 -3.18 5.62 14.22
N PRO A 66 -3.38 6.96 14.33
CA PRO A 66 -2.53 7.95 13.65
C PRO A 66 -1.03 7.86 14.03
N ASN A 67 -0.74 7.51 15.29
CA ASN A 67 0.63 7.39 15.81
C ASN A 67 1.39 6.24 15.11
N PRO A 68 2.50 6.51 14.37
CA PRO A 68 3.24 5.48 13.63
C PRO A 68 3.88 4.42 14.53
N SER A 69 4.52 4.82 15.63
CA SER A 69 5.17 3.90 16.56
C SER A 69 4.16 2.93 17.17
N ALA A 70 2.96 3.43 17.47
CA ALA A 70 1.87 2.64 18.01
C ALA A 70 1.40 1.54 17.04
N ARG A 71 1.35 1.84 15.73
CA ARG A 71 1.02 0.87 14.66
C ARG A 71 2.10 -0.19 14.44
N VAL A 72 3.38 0.22 14.45
CA VAL A 72 4.50 -0.71 14.29
C VAL A 72 4.54 -1.73 15.44
N GLU A 73 4.31 -1.27 16.67
CA GLU A 73 4.23 -2.16 17.84
C GLU A 73 3.05 -3.15 17.73
N GLU A 74 1.87 -2.70 17.32
CA GLU A 74 0.69 -3.57 17.12
C GLU A 74 0.94 -4.65 16.06
N PHE A 75 1.53 -4.28 14.92
CA PHE A 75 1.96 -5.21 13.88
C PHE A 75 2.97 -6.25 14.39
N LEU A 76 3.90 -5.86 15.27
CA LEU A 76 4.86 -6.80 15.87
C LEU A 76 4.16 -7.80 16.81
N TYR A 77 3.20 -7.35 17.63
CA TYR A 77 2.40 -8.25 18.46
C TYR A 77 1.56 -9.22 17.61
N GLU A 78 0.92 -8.73 16.55
CA GLU A 78 0.17 -9.54 15.56
C GLU A 78 1.08 -10.61 14.91
N LYS A 79 2.30 -10.25 14.47
CA LYS A 79 3.26 -11.21 13.89
C LYS A 79 3.89 -12.18 14.87
N LEU A 80 3.91 -11.87 16.17
CA LEU A 80 4.39 -12.77 17.22
C LEU A 80 3.29 -13.67 17.79
N ASP A 81 2.06 -13.59 17.26
CA ASP A 81 0.86 -14.28 17.77
C ASP A 81 0.65 -14.02 19.27
N ARG A 82 0.92 -12.77 19.69
CA ARG A 82 0.84 -12.30 21.07
C ARG A 82 -0.32 -11.32 21.19
N LYS A 83 -1.07 -11.43 22.28
CA LYS A 83 -2.17 -10.50 22.58
C LYS A 83 -1.62 -9.07 22.72
N VAL A 84 -2.06 -8.18 21.83
CA VAL A 84 -1.78 -6.74 21.88
C VAL A 84 -2.25 -6.21 23.25
N PRO A 85 -1.42 -5.44 23.98
CA PRO A 85 -1.87 -4.79 25.21
C PRO A 85 -3.04 -3.84 24.92
N SER A 86 -4.12 -3.92 25.71
CA SER A 86 -5.22 -2.96 25.59
C SER A 86 -4.72 -1.57 25.97
N ARG A 87 -4.48 -0.73 24.97
CA ARG A 87 -4.07 0.66 25.22
C ARG A 87 -5.24 1.46 25.80
N VAL A 88 -4.89 2.38 26.69
CA VAL A 88 -5.80 3.41 27.20
C VAL A 88 -5.99 4.43 26.09
N THR A 89 -7.25 4.73 25.75
CA THR A 89 -7.58 5.76 24.75
C THR A 89 -7.35 7.16 25.30
N ASN A 90 -7.30 8.18 24.42
CA ASN A 90 -7.10 9.57 24.85
C ASN A 90 -8.23 10.04 25.78
N GLY A 91 -9.48 9.65 25.49
CA GLY A 91 -10.63 9.94 26.34
C GLY A 91 -10.57 9.24 27.71
N GLU A 92 -10.12 7.99 27.77
CA GLU A 92 -9.94 7.28 29.04
C GLU A 92 -8.79 7.87 29.88
N LEU A 93 -7.71 8.33 29.26
CA LEU A 93 -6.61 9.00 29.95
C LEU A 93 -7.07 10.34 30.53
N LEU A 94 -7.78 11.17 29.74
CA LEU A 94 -8.38 12.41 30.22
C LEU A 94 -9.37 12.16 31.36
N ALA A 95 -10.20 11.13 31.23
CA ALA A 95 -11.14 10.71 32.25
C ALA A 95 -10.45 10.32 33.57
N GLN A 96 -9.27 9.68 33.52
CA GLN A 96 -8.51 9.34 34.72
C GLN A 96 -8.11 10.62 35.47
N TYR A 97 -7.43 11.55 34.79
CA TYR A 97 -7.02 12.83 35.41
C TYR A 97 -8.21 13.65 35.93
N MET A 98 -9.36 13.63 35.26
CA MET A 98 -10.57 14.30 35.75
C MET A 98 -11.13 13.70 37.05
N MET A 99 -11.05 12.38 37.24
CA MET A 99 -11.48 11.74 38.49
C MET A 99 -10.49 12.01 39.63
N GLU A 100 -9.19 11.96 39.35
CA GLU A 100 -8.14 12.27 40.33
C GLU A 100 -8.28 13.72 40.81
N ALA A 101 -8.39 14.68 39.87
CA ALA A 101 -8.66 16.07 40.19
C ALA A 101 -9.98 16.27 40.98
N ALA A 102 -11.04 15.53 40.66
CA ALA A 102 -12.29 15.61 41.41
C ALA A 102 -12.19 15.06 42.85
N SER A 103 -11.27 14.12 43.09
CA SER A 103 -10.94 13.64 44.43
C SER A 103 -10.26 14.75 45.23
N ASP A 104 -9.23 15.38 44.64
CA ASP A 104 -8.42 16.41 45.29
C ASP A 104 -9.19 17.73 45.53
N PHE A 105 -10.00 18.18 44.58
CA PHE A 105 -10.91 19.33 44.75
C PHE A 105 -12.13 19.01 45.65
N GLY A 106 -12.30 17.76 46.08
CA GLY A 106 -13.41 17.29 46.88
C GLY A 106 -14.67 16.99 46.06
N ALA A 107 -15.02 15.71 45.98
CA ALA A 107 -16.15 15.17 45.21
C ALA A 107 -17.55 15.70 45.62
N THR A 108 -17.67 16.42 46.74
CA THR A 108 -18.91 17.05 47.19
C THR A 108 -19.11 18.47 46.63
N THR A 109 -18.04 19.13 46.18
CA THR A 109 -18.09 20.49 45.62
C THR A 109 -18.80 20.51 44.26
N PRO A 110 -19.39 21.65 43.84
CA PRO A 110 -20.00 21.76 42.51
C PRO A 110 -19.01 21.45 41.38
N TYR A 111 -17.74 21.86 41.54
CA TYR A 111 -16.68 21.61 40.57
C TYR A 111 -16.28 20.12 40.54
N GLY A 112 -16.02 19.50 41.70
CA GLY A 112 -15.72 18.06 41.79
C GLY A 112 -16.84 17.18 41.23
N LYS A 113 -18.11 17.50 41.54
CA LYS A 113 -19.28 16.82 40.94
C LYS A 113 -19.33 16.95 39.42
N THR A 114 -18.99 18.13 38.89
CA THR A 114 -18.95 18.38 37.45
C THR A 114 -17.82 17.58 36.79
N LEU A 115 -16.61 17.62 37.35
CA LEU A 115 -15.46 16.85 36.89
C LEU A 115 -15.75 15.34 36.86
N ILE A 116 -16.41 14.79 37.89
CA ILE A 116 -16.84 13.38 37.90
C ILE A 116 -17.77 13.09 36.72
N LYS A 117 -18.74 13.96 36.42
CA LYS A 117 -19.69 13.72 35.32
C LYS A 117 -19.09 13.86 33.93
N VAL A 118 -18.17 14.80 33.73
CA VAL A 118 -17.42 14.90 32.48
C VAL A 118 -16.49 13.68 32.35
N GLY A 119 -15.69 13.36 33.37
CA GLY A 119 -14.77 12.21 33.36
C GLY A 119 -15.47 10.84 33.21
N GLU A 120 -16.65 10.65 33.81
CA GLU A 120 -17.49 9.47 33.57
C GLU A 120 -17.94 9.35 32.11
N THR A 121 -18.13 10.47 31.42
CA THR A 121 -18.54 10.50 30.00
C THR A 121 -17.34 10.29 29.08
N GLU A 122 -16.22 10.98 29.33
CA GLU A 122 -14.96 10.80 28.59
C GLU A 122 -14.47 9.34 28.62
N ARG A 123 -14.62 8.65 29.76
CA ARG A 123 -14.31 7.21 29.86
C ARG A 123 -15.18 6.35 28.96
N ARG A 124 -16.46 6.71 28.79
CA ARG A 124 -17.40 5.98 27.91
C ARG A 124 -17.12 6.28 26.43
N LEU A 125 -16.74 7.51 26.10
CA LEU A 125 -16.31 7.90 24.76
C LEU A 125 -15.05 7.13 24.34
N GLY A 126 -14.01 7.14 25.18
CA GLY A 126 -12.79 6.35 24.94
C GLY A 126 -13.03 4.85 24.93
N GLY A 127 -13.97 4.35 25.73
CA GLY A 127 -14.43 2.96 25.66
C GLY A 127 -15.04 2.62 24.30
N ALA A 128 -15.96 3.45 23.80
CA ALA A 128 -16.57 3.29 22.48
C ALA A 128 -15.55 3.43 21.33
N GLU A 129 -14.55 4.30 21.48
CA GLU A 129 -13.44 4.46 20.52
C GLU A 129 -12.61 3.17 20.41
N ARG A 130 -12.22 2.57 21.54
CA ARG A 130 -11.53 1.27 21.56
C ARG A 130 -12.37 0.18 20.90
N ASP A 131 -13.65 0.09 21.24
CA ASP A 131 -14.53 -0.96 20.73
C ASP A 131 -14.74 -0.81 19.20
N PHE A 132 -14.83 0.43 18.71
CA PHE A 132 -14.84 0.75 17.28
C PHE A 132 -13.54 0.35 16.57
N ILE A 133 -12.37 0.74 17.12
CA ILE A 133 -11.06 0.38 16.56
C ILE A 133 -10.92 -1.16 16.50
N HIS A 134 -11.33 -1.86 17.55
CA HIS A 134 -11.28 -3.32 17.61
C HIS A 134 -12.19 -3.98 16.55
N ALA A 135 -13.43 -3.51 16.42
CA ALA A 135 -14.38 -4.00 15.41
C ALA A 135 -13.88 -3.75 13.98
N ALA A 136 -13.34 -2.56 13.71
CA ALA A 136 -12.77 -2.21 12.42
C ALA A 136 -11.51 -3.03 12.10
N SER A 137 -10.63 -3.29 13.08
CA SER A 137 -9.48 -4.17 12.88
C SER A 137 -9.89 -5.59 12.50
N ILE A 138 -10.82 -6.21 13.24
CA ILE A 138 -11.25 -7.60 12.98
C ILE A 138 -12.07 -7.73 11.69
N ASN A 139 -13.08 -6.88 11.49
CA ASN A 139 -14.06 -7.07 10.41
C ASN A 139 -13.61 -6.44 9.08
N PHE A 140 -12.72 -5.43 9.12
CA PHE A 140 -12.25 -4.73 7.93
C PHE A 140 -10.77 -4.95 7.65
N LEU A 141 -9.85 -4.66 8.58
CA LEU A 141 -8.41 -4.75 8.29
C LEU A 141 -7.93 -6.19 8.11
N THR A 142 -8.30 -7.12 9.01
CA THR A 142 -7.83 -8.51 8.96
C THR A 142 -8.20 -9.25 7.66
N PRO A 143 -9.43 -9.17 7.12
CA PRO A 143 -9.75 -9.76 5.82
C PRO A 143 -8.92 -9.21 4.65
N LEU A 144 -8.65 -7.90 4.65
CA LEU A 144 -7.79 -7.28 3.63
C LEU A 144 -6.32 -7.69 3.80
N ARG A 145 -5.80 -7.81 5.03
CA ARG A 145 -4.47 -8.39 5.31
C ARG A 145 -4.39 -9.83 4.78
N ASN A 146 -5.38 -10.66 5.06
CA ASN A 146 -5.41 -12.08 4.68
C ASN A 146 -5.37 -12.25 3.16
N PHE A 147 -6.11 -11.43 2.40
CA PHE A 147 -6.00 -11.40 0.95
C PHE A 147 -4.59 -11.02 0.47
N LEU A 148 -3.99 -9.95 1.02
CA LEU A 148 -2.67 -9.47 0.60
C LEU A 148 -1.52 -10.43 0.97
N GLU A 149 -1.61 -11.11 2.11
CA GLU A 149 -0.56 -12.00 2.61
C GLU A 149 -0.74 -13.48 2.19
N GLY A 150 -1.96 -13.91 1.88
CA GLY A 150 -2.29 -15.26 1.43
C GLY A 150 -2.53 -15.34 -0.08
N ASP A 151 -3.73 -14.94 -0.51
CA ASP A 151 -4.20 -15.09 -1.90
C ASP A 151 -3.29 -14.36 -2.89
N TRP A 152 -2.96 -13.09 -2.62
CA TRP A 152 -2.12 -12.29 -3.51
C TRP A 152 -0.69 -12.84 -3.61
N ARG A 153 -0.11 -13.37 -2.52
CA ARG A 153 1.21 -14.03 -2.60
C ARG A 153 1.16 -15.25 -3.50
N THR A 154 0.07 -16.00 -3.47
CA THR A 154 -0.16 -17.15 -4.35
C THR A 154 -0.32 -16.70 -5.80
N ILE A 155 -1.20 -15.72 -6.08
CA ILE A 155 -1.38 -15.12 -7.41
C ILE A 155 -0.04 -14.61 -7.98
N SER A 156 0.72 -13.86 -7.18
CA SER A 156 2.03 -13.31 -7.58
C SER A 156 3.05 -14.40 -7.89
N LYS A 157 3.07 -15.49 -7.11
CA LYS A 157 3.93 -16.65 -7.36
C LYS A 157 3.55 -17.35 -8.66
N GLU A 158 2.27 -17.68 -8.87
CA GLU A 158 1.83 -18.42 -10.06
C GLU A 158 1.97 -17.57 -11.34
N ARG A 159 1.74 -16.25 -11.29
CA ARG A 159 2.09 -15.31 -12.38
C ARG A 159 3.57 -15.34 -12.73
N ARG A 160 4.46 -15.37 -11.71
CA ARG A 160 5.91 -15.48 -11.95
C ARG A 160 6.29 -16.83 -12.56
N ILE A 161 5.62 -17.92 -12.19
CA ILE A 161 5.85 -19.24 -12.80
C ILE A 161 5.36 -19.23 -14.26
N LEU A 162 4.19 -18.63 -14.55
CA LEU A 162 3.67 -18.48 -15.90
C LEU A 162 4.63 -17.71 -16.82
N GLU A 163 5.16 -16.57 -16.36
CA GLU A 163 6.15 -15.79 -17.12
C GLU A 163 7.41 -16.63 -17.42
N ASN A 164 7.90 -17.40 -16.45
CA ASN A 164 9.01 -18.34 -16.68
C ASN A 164 8.65 -19.44 -17.70
N ARG A 165 7.41 -19.94 -17.71
CA ARG A 165 6.95 -20.93 -18.69
C ARG A 165 6.79 -20.34 -20.09
N ARG A 166 6.40 -19.07 -20.20
CA ARG A 166 6.36 -18.36 -21.48
C ARG A 166 7.77 -18.26 -22.07
N LEU A 167 8.74 -17.85 -21.27
CA LEU A 167 10.16 -17.79 -21.67
C LEU A 167 10.73 -19.17 -22.04
N ASP A 168 10.38 -20.23 -21.28
CA ASP A 168 10.75 -21.62 -21.63
C ASP A 168 10.18 -22.01 -23.02
N LEU A 169 8.90 -21.70 -23.26
CA LEU A 169 8.20 -21.99 -24.51
C LEU A 169 8.79 -21.23 -25.70
N ASP A 170 9.06 -19.93 -25.54
CA ASP A 170 9.61 -19.08 -26.59
C ASP A 170 11.05 -19.50 -26.95
N ALA A 171 11.86 -19.90 -25.96
CA ALA A 171 13.18 -20.50 -26.19
C ALA A 171 13.10 -21.85 -26.93
N CYS A 172 12.12 -22.71 -26.62
CA CYS A 172 11.88 -23.95 -27.37
C CYS A 172 11.45 -23.68 -28.83
N LYS A 173 10.59 -22.68 -29.08
CA LYS A 173 10.23 -22.24 -30.44
C LYS A 173 11.46 -21.77 -31.22
N ALA A 174 12.31 -20.95 -30.59
CA ALA A 174 13.55 -20.47 -31.19
C ALA A 174 14.54 -21.62 -31.50
N ARG A 175 14.70 -22.58 -30.58
CA ARG A 175 15.51 -23.79 -30.78
C ARG A 175 15.01 -24.61 -31.96
N LEU A 176 13.70 -24.87 -32.05
CA LEU A 176 13.12 -25.61 -33.17
C LEU A 176 13.33 -24.90 -34.51
N LYS A 177 13.11 -23.59 -34.57
CA LYS A 177 13.36 -22.76 -35.76
C LYS A 177 14.83 -22.85 -36.20
N LYS A 178 15.77 -22.85 -35.25
CA LYS A 178 17.21 -23.02 -35.51
C LYS A 178 17.57 -24.43 -35.97
N ALA A 179 16.98 -25.47 -35.37
CA ALA A 179 17.20 -26.87 -35.74
C ALA A 179 16.72 -27.14 -37.18
N LYS A 180 15.49 -26.73 -37.53
CA LYS A 180 14.95 -26.84 -38.90
C LYS A 180 15.76 -26.04 -39.93
N ALA A 181 16.28 -24.87 -39.56
CA ALA A 181 17.17 -24.11 -40.42
C ALA A 181 18.56 -24.76 -40.62
N ALA A 182 19.04 -25.53 -39.64
CA ALA A 182 20.28 -26.30 -39.75
C ALA A 182 20.08 -27.57 -40.59
N GLU A 183 18.98 -28.30 -40.35
CA GLU A 183 18.54 -29.45 -41.16
C GLU A 183 18.37 -29.06 -42.64
N ALA A 184 17.63 -27.99 -42.94
CA ALA A 184 17.45 -27.52 -44.31
C ALA A 184 18.77 -27.14 -45.01
N LYS A 185 19.76 -26.62 -44.25
CA LYS A 185 21.11 -26.35 -44.76
C LYS A 185 21.95 -27.62 -44.95
N ALA A 186 21.75 -28.65 -44.12
CA ALA A 186 22.42 -29.94 -44.26
C ALA A 186 21.82 -30.80 -45.38
N ALA A 187 20.53 -30.64 -45.66
CA ALA A 187 19.82 -31.27 -46.77
C ALA A 187 20.07 -30.57 -48.13
N ALA A 188 20.54 -29.33 -48.13
CA ALA A 188 20.98 -28.64 -49.34
C ALA A 188 22.23 -29.33 -49.91
N VAL A 189 22.05 -30.05 -51.02
CA VAL A 189 23.14 -30.78 -51.69
C VAL A 189 24.26 -29.80 -52.07
N PRO A 190 25.51 -30.01 -51.64
CA PRO A 190 26.63 -29.25 -52.17
C PRO A 190 26.81 -29.59 -53.64
N ASP A 191 26.81 -28.57 -54.50
CA ASP A 191 27.12 -28.72 -55.92
C ASP A 191 28.54 -29.27 -56.08
N PHE A 192 28.65 -30.57 -56.37
CA PHE A 192 29.93 -31.26 -56.35
C PHE A 192 30.03 -32.30 -57.46
N GLN A 193 30.75 -31.92 -58.51
CA GLN A 193 31.00 -32.69 -59.72
C GLN A 193 32.05 -33.83 -59.53
N GLU A 194 32.39 -34.19 -58.29
CA GLU A 194 33.38 -35.22 -57.94
C GLU A 194 32.78 -36.33 -57.05
N THR A 195 32.46 -37.47 -57.67
CA THR A 195 31.86 -38.63 -57.00
C THR A 195 32.87 -39.41 -56.15
N ARG A 196 32.97 -39.08 -54.84
CA ARG A 196 33.65 -39.92 -53.84
C ARG A 196 32.66 -40.51 -52.83
N PRO A 197 32.48 -41.86 -52.77
CA PRO A 197 31.49 -42.50 -51.89
C PRO A 197 31.60 -42.14 -50.39
N ARG A 198 32.81 -41.82 -49.91
CA ARG A 198 33.05 -41.41 -48.52
C ARG A 198 32.35 -40.11 -48.13
N ASN A 199 32.19 -39.16 -49.05
CA ASN A 199 31.51 -37.89 -48.76
C ASN A 199 29.99 -38.09 -48.62
N TYR A 200 29.40 -38.95 -49.45
CA TYR A 200 27.96 -39.24 -49.43
C TYR A 200 27.50 -39.92 -48.11
N ILE A 201 28.32 -40.85 -47.59
CA ILE A 201 28.04 -41.48 -46.29
C ILE A 201 28.11 -40.44 -45.16
N LEU A 202 29.12 -39.55 -45.19
CA LEU A 202 29.27 -38.51 -44.17
C LEU A 202 28.13 -37.47 -44.21
N SER A 203 27.66 -37.08 -45.41
CA SER A 203 26.50 -36.18 -45.54
C SER A 203 25.20 -36.85 -45.12
N ALA A 204 25.00 -38.14 -45.42
CA ALA A 204 23.84 -38.90 -44.96
C ALA A 204 23.80 -39.06 -43.43
N SER A 205 24.95 -39.35 -42.80
CA SER A 205 25.06 -39.38 -41.34
C SER A 205 24.84 -38.01 -40.70
N ALA A 206 25.31 -36.92 -41.32
CA ALA A 206 25.05 -35.56 -40.86
C ALA A 206 23.56 -35.19 -40.95
N ALA A 207 22.89 -35.54 -42.05
CA ALA A 207 21.45 -35.30 -42.21
C ALA A 207 20.61 -36.06 -41.16
N ALA A 208 20.94 -37.33 -40.89
CA ALA A 208 20.27 -38.12 -39.85
C ALA A 208 20.40 -37.48 -38.45
N LEU A 209 21.59 -36.98 -38.09
CA LEU A 209 21.82 -36.28 -36.81
C LEU A 209 20.99 -34.99 -36.66
N TRP A 210 20.76 -34.26 -37.75
CA TRP A 210 19.90 -33.07 -37.72
C TRP A 210 18.40 -33.42 -37.64
N SER A 211 17.97 -34.50 -38.29
CA SER A 211 16.60 -35.05 -38.14
C SER A 211 16.32 -35.42 -36.69
N ASP A 212 17.22 -36.17 -36.02
CA ASP A 212 17.08 -36.55 -34.60
C ASP A 212 17.00 -35.32 -33.68
N GLU A 213 17.80 -34.27 -33.93
CA GLU A 213 17.78 -33.04 -33.13
C GLU A 213 16.54 -32.18 -33.42
N VAL A 214 15.96 -32.23 -34.63
CA VAL A 214 14.65 -31.62 -34.94
C VAL A 214 13.51 -32.37 -34.23
N GLU A 215 13.43 -33.70 -34.32
CA GLU A 215 12.40 -34.49 -33.60
C GLU A 215 12.46 -34.23 -32.10
N LYS A 216 13.67 -34.15 -31.53
CA LYS A 216 13.89 -33.81 -30.13
C LYS A 216 13.45 -32.38 -29.80
N ALA A 217 13.76 -31.39 -30.63
CA ALA A 217 13.29 -30.02 -30.43
C ALA A 217 11.75 -29.91 -30.53
N GLU A 218 11.10 -30.70 -31.40
CA GLU A 218 9.64 -30.79 -31.48
C GLU A 218 9.01 -31.50 -30.28
N HIS A 219 9.71 -32.47 -29.69
CA HIS A 219 9.28 -33.10 -28.44
C HIS A 219 9.41 -32.13 -27.25
N GLU A 220 10.55 -31.45 -27.10
CA GLU A 220 10.77 -30.42 -26.09
C GLU A 220 9.74 -29.28 -26.20
N LEU A 221 9.44 -28.81 -27.42
CA LEU A 221 8.43 -27.78 -27.66
C LEU A 221 7.03 -28.21 -27.21
N ARG A 222 6.61 -29.45 -27.52
CA ARG A 222 5.30 -29.99 -27.09
C ARG A 222 5.19 -30.07 -25.56
N LEU A 223 6.27 -30.46 -24.88
CA LEU A 223 6.31 -30.48 -23.41
C LEU A 223 6.24 -29.06 -22.82
N ALA A 224 6.99 -28.10 -23.39
CA ALA A 224 6.97 -26.71 -22.95
C ALA A 224 5.59 -26.06 -23.15
N GLN A 225 4.92 -26.32 -24.28
CA GLN A 225 3.56 -25.85 -24.56
C GLN A 225 2.57 -26.42 -23.54
N THR A 226 2.58 -27.73 -23.32
CA THR A 226 1.68 -28.40 -22.36
C THR A 226 1.82 -27.84 -20.93
N GLU A 227 3.05 -27.58 -20.49
CA GLU A 227 3.33 -27.01 -19.17
C GLU A 227 2.99 -25.51 -19.09
N PHE A 228 3.14 -24.75 -20.18
CA PHE A 228 2.65 -23.37 -20.27
C PHE A 228 1.13 -23.32 -20.18
N ASP A 229 0.41 -24.10 -20.98
CA ASP A 229 -1.06 -24.14 -21.01
C ASP A 229 -1.64 -24.54 -19.63
N ARG A 230 -1.04 -25.56 -19.01
CA ARG A 230 -1.39 -25.99 -17.63
C ARG A 230 -1.17 -24.85 -16.62
N GLN A 231 -0.07 -24.11 -16.73
CA GLN A 231 0.23 -23.00 -15.82
C GLN A 231 -0.64 -21.76 -16.08
N ALA A 232 -1.01 -21.53 -17.34
CA ALA A 232 -1.92 -20.47 -17.75
C ALA A 232 -3.30 -20.71 -17.12
N GLU A 233 -3.83 -21.93 -17.19
CA GLU A 233 -5.13 -22.28 -16.59
C GLU A 233 -5.11 -22.15 -15.05
N VAL A 234 -4.07 -22.64 -14.37
CA VAL A 234 -3.90 -22.45 -12.92
C VAL A 234 -3.91 -20.96 -12.56
N THR A 235 -3.22 -20.13 -13.35
CA THR A 235 -3.19 -18.67 -13.12
C THR A 235 -4.53 -18.03 -13.43
N ARG A 236 -5.23 -18.47 -14.48
CA ARG A 236 -6.56 -17.98 -14.90
C ARG A 236 -7.59 -18.18 -13.78
N LEU A 237 -7.67 -19.39 -13.24
CA LEU A 237 -8.59 -19.74 -12.15
C LEU A 237 -8.35 -18.88 -10.90
N LEU A 238 -7.08 -18.59 -10.56
CA LEU A 238 -6.75 -17.70 -9.43
C LEU A 238 -7.17 -16.24 -9.70
N LEU A 239 -7.00 -15.73 -10.93
CA LEU A 239 -7.41 -14.37 -11.31
C LEU A 239 -8.94 -14.22 -11.42
N GLU A 240 -9.65 -15.30 -11.77
CA GLU A 240 -11.12 -15.36 -11.74
C GLU A 240 -11.66 -15.41 -10.30
N GLY A 241 -10.94 -16.11 -9.40
CA GLY A 241 -11.23 -16.18 -7.96
C GLY A 241 -11.31 -14.81 -7.27
N ILE A 242 -10.66 -13.77 -7.82
CA ILE A 242 -10.71 -12.39 -7.32
C ILE A 242 -12.14 -11.82 -7.29
N ASN A 243 -13.07 -12.34 -8.12
CA ASN A 243 -14.49 -11.99 -8.03
C ASN A 243 -15.08 -12.34 -6.65
N SER A 244 -14.70 -13.49 -6.08
CA SER A 244 -15.12 -13.91 -4.73
C SER A 244 -14.51 -12.99 -3.66
N THR A 245 -13.23 -12.63 -3.82
CA THR A 245 -12.56 -11.64 -2.98
C THR A 245 -13.28 -10.29 -2.99
N HIS A 246 -13.74 -9.81 -4.15
CA HIS A 246 -14.52 -8.56 -4.27
C HIS A 246 -15.83 -8.61 -3.49
N VAL A 247 -16.57 -9.73 -3.54
CA VAL A 247 -17.78 -9.92 -2.73
C VAL A 247 -17.46 -9.85 -1.24
N ASN A 248 -16.35 -10.45 -0.80
CA ASN A 248 -15.90 -10.35 0.58
C ASN A 248 -15.50 -8.91 0.96
N HIS A 249 -14.76 -8.20 0.11
CA HIS A 249 -14.36 -6.80 0.34
C HIS A 249 -15.58 -5.86 0.42
N LEU A 250 -16.60 -6.07 -0.41
CA LEU A 250 -17.87 -5.32 -0.34
C LEU A 250 -18.57 -5.54 1.00
N ARG A 251 -18.65 -6.78 1.49
CA ARG A 251 -19.19 -7.08 2.82
C ARG A 251 -18.41 -6.37 3.92
N CYS A 252 -17.07 -6.47 3.91
CA CYS A 252 -16.22 -5.78 4.88
C CYS A 252 -16.42 -4.25 4.86
N LEU A 253 -16.60 -3.63 3.68
CA LEU A 253 -16.92 -2.20 3.56
C LEU A 253 -18.26 -1.84 4.21
N HIS A 254 -19.29 -2.67 4.06
CA HIS A 254 -20.57 -2.48 4.74
C HIS A 254 -20.44 -2.62 6.26
N GLU A 255 -19.78 -3.68 6.75
CA GLU A 255 -19.51 -3.90 8.18
C GLU A 255 -18.71 -2.74 8.80
N PHE A 256 -17.74 -2.16 8.07
CA PHE A 256 -16.97 -0.99 8.51
C PHE A 256 -17.83 0.28 8.61
N ALA A 257 -18.69 0.54 7.62
CA ALA A 257 -19.59 1.70 7.63
C ALA A 257 -20.65 1.60 8.76
N GLU A 258 -21.14 0.40 9.04
CA GLU A 258 -22.05 0.13 10.17
C GLU A 258 -21.36 0.33 11.53
N ALA A 259 -20.11 -0.13 11.67
CA ALA A 259 -19.30 0.10 12.87
C ALA A 259 -19.06 1.61 13.11
N GLN A 260 -18.70 2.38 12.07
CA GLN A 260 -18.56 3.84 12.17
C GLN A 260 -19.88 4.51 12.58
N THR A 261 -20.99 4.12 11.95
CA THR A 261 -22.32 4.67 12.24
C THR A 261 -22.71 4.44 13.70
N THR A 262 -22.48 3.22 14.20
CA THR A 262 -22.75 2.83 15.59
C THR A 262 -21.92 3.65 16.57
N TYR A 263 -20.61 3.78 16.31
CA TYR A 263 -19.68 4.56 17.14
C TYR A 263 -20.11 6.03 17.28
N PHE A 264 -20.37 6.72 16.17
CA PHE A 264 -20.75 8.13 16.21
C PHE A 264 -22.13 8.34 16.86
N ALA A 265 -23.09 7.45 16.61
CA ALA A 265 -24.41 7.50 17.26
C ALA A 265 -24.31 7.31 18.79
N GLN A 266 -23.48 6.36 19.24
CA GLN A 266 -23.21 6.10 20.67
C GLN A 266 -22.55 7.30 21.35
N CYS A 267 -21.51 7.88 20.72
CA CYS A 267 -20.83 9.07 21.24
C CYS A 267 -21.76 10.27 21.35
N TYR A 268 -22.61 10.50 20.34
CA TYR A 268 -23.60 11.57 20.36
C TYR A 268 -24.62 11.40 21.50
N GLN A 269 -25.11 10.18 21.75
CA GLN A 269 -26.01 9.89 22.87
C GLN A 269 -25.34 10.17 24.22
N TYR A 270 -24.08 9.78 24.41
CA TYR A 270 -23.33 10.05 25.64
C TYR A 270 -23.16 11.55 25.90
N MET A 271 -22.87 12.35 24.86
CA MET A 271 -22.76 13.80 24.98
C MET A 271 -24.10 14.49 25.29
N LEU A 272 -25.21 14.04 24.68
CA LEU A 272 -26.55 14.53 25.02
C LEU A 272 -26.92 14.22 26.48
N ASP A 273 -26.59 13.02 26.97
CA ASP A 273 -26.87 12.63 28.35
C ASP A 273 -25.97 13.34 29.37
N LEU A 274 -24.74 13.71 29.00
CA LEU A 274 -23.91 14.62 29.79
C LEU A 274 -24.56 16.01 29.89
N GLN A 275 -25.01 16.60 28.78
CA GLN A 275 -25.67 17.91 28.79
C GLN A 275 -26.91 17.92 29.70
N LYS A 276 -27.73 16.87 29.65
CA LYS A 276 -28.89 16.69 30.57
C LYS A 276 -28.47 16.56 32.03
N GLN A 277 -27.33 15.91 32.32
CA GLN A 277 -26.82 15.77 33.69
C GLN A 277 -26.27 17.09 34.22
N LEU A 278 -25.51 17.84 33.42
CA LEU A 278 -24.95 19.14 33.83
C LEU A 278 -26.04 20.17 34.11
N ASN A 279 -27.08 20.24 33.27
CA ASN A 279 -28.24 21.12 33.47
C ASN A 279 -29.06 20.79 34.75
N ARG A 280 -28.82 19.65 35.41
CA ARG A 280 -29.45 19.26 36.67
C ARG A 280 -28.59 19.56 37.90
N LEU A 281 -27.33 20.00 37.73
CA LEU A 281 -26.46 20.35 38.83
C LEU A 281 -26.78 21.78 39.31
N PRO A 282 -27.25 21.98 40.56
CA PRO A 282 -27.50 23.32 41.09
C PRO A 282 -26.19 24.10 41.19
N GLY A 283 -26.13 25.28 40.58
CA GLY A 283 -24.95 26.13 40.49
C GLY A 283 -24.55 26.52 39.07
N THR A 284 -25.07 25.83 38.04
CA THR A 284 -24.93 26.31 36.65
C THR A 284 -25.98 27.39 36.38
N PHE A 285 -25.52 28.63 36.15
CA PHE A 285 -26.30 29.78 35.67
C PHE A 285 -27.22 30.50 36.70
N VAL A 286 -26.62 31.08 37.75
CA VAL A 286 -27.08 32.36 38.32
C VAL A 286 -25.88 33.29 38.45
N GLY A 287 -25.99 34.51 37.92
CA GLY A 287 -24.96 35.52 38.11
C GLY A 287 -24.92 35.97 39.57
N ASN A 288 -23.85 35.61 40.29
CA ASN A 288 -23.71 35.96 41.70
C ASN A 288 -23.24 37.42 41.85
N THR A 289 -24.15 38.37 41.57
CA THR A 289 -23.95 39.79 41.89
C THR A 289 -24.16 40.06 43.38
N GLU A 290 -23.33 39.43 44.22
CA GLU A 290 -23.13 39.87 45.59
C GLU A 290 -22.13 41.05 45.59
N SER A 291 -22.66 42.23 45.31
CA SER A 291 -22.01 43.51 45.59
C SER A 291 -23.08 44.54 45.91
N THR A 292 -23.10 44.94 47.18
CA THR A 292 -24.22 45.59 47.86
C THR A 292 -24.32 47.09 47.53
N SER A 293 -25.46 47.55 47.03
CA SER A 293 -25.90 48.95 47.15
C SER A 293 -27.42 49.11 46.93
N PRO A 294 -28.11 50.03 47.64
CA PRO A 294 -29.57 50.17 47.60
C PRO A 294 -30.08 50.98 46.39
N PRO A 295 -31.39 50.89 46.04
CA PRO A 295 -31.94 51.44 44.79
C PRO A 295 -32.46 52.88 44.93
N PRO A 296 -32.67 53.56 43.78
CA PRO A 296 -33.75 54.53 43.62
C PRO A 296 -34.82 54.06 42.61
N ASN A 297 -36.07 54.42 42.89
CA ASN A 297 -37.25 54.16 42.04
C ASN A 297 -37.14 54.85 40.65
N ALA A 298 -37.74 54.25 39.61
CA ALA A 298 -39.01 54.75 39.04
C ALA A 298 -39.50 53.99 37.78
N ALA A 299 -40.82 53.77 37.73
CA ALA A 299 -41.70 53.79 36.55
C ALA A 299 -41.40 52.93 35.29
N SER A 300 -42.03 51.75 35.27
CA SER A 300 -42.76 51.19 34.10
C SER A 300 -43.92 52.14 33.66
N PRO A 301 -44.58 52.03 32.47
CA PRO A 301 -44.94 50.74 31.85
C PRO A 301 -45.16 50.60 30.30
N THR A 302 -45.34 49.33 29.92
CA THR A 302 -46.18 48.78 28.82
C THR A 302 -45.82 48.98 27.34
N ALA A 303 -45.57 47.84 26.68
CA ALA A 303 -46.43 47.36 25.58
C ALA A 303 -46.40 45.81 25.50
N MET A 304 -47.54 45.16 25.29
CA MET A 304 -47.66 43.71 25.00
C MET A 304 -48.03 43.52 23.52
N VAL A 305 -47.45 42.53 22.83
CA VAL A 305 -48.11 41.74 21.76
C VAL A 305 -47.52 40.30 21.78
N ALA A 306 -48.31 39.31 21.39
CA ALA A 306 -48.05 37.88 21.62
C ALA A 306 -47.56 37.08 20.39
N ALA A 307 -46.86 35.97 20.69
CA ALA A 307 -46.86 34.64 20.04
C ALA A 307 -46.94 34.48 18.49
N THR A 308 -46.00 33.72 17.91
CA THR A 308 -46.20 32.31 17.43
C THR A 308 -45.04 31.82 16.52
N GLY A 309 -44.75 30.50 16.55
CA GLY A 309 -44.09 29.76 15.45
C GLY A 309 -42.55 29.61 15.50
N PRO A 310 -41.99 28.39 15.34
CA PRO A 310 -40.55 28.15 15.22
C PRO A 310 -40.06 28.14 13.77
N ALA A 311 -38.87 28.68 13.50
CA ALA A 311 -38.19 28.58 12.21
C ALA A 311 -36.73 28.12 12.38
N VAL A 312 -36.32 27.16 11.56
CA VAL A 312 -34.98 26.55 11.57
C VAL A 312 -33.99 27.47 10.83
N PRO A 313 -32.79 27.76 11.38
CA PRO A 313 -31.77 28.50 10.66
C PRO A 313 -30.92 27.57 9.78
N THR A 314 -31.19 27.57 8.47
CA THR A 314 -30.33 26.97 7.45
C THR A 314 -29.14 27.89 7.15
N LEU A 315 -27.91 27.36 7.12
CA LEU A 315 -26.72 28.13 6.73
C LEU A 315 -26.62 28.27 5.19
N PRO A 316 -26.12 29.40 4.66
CA PRO A 316 -26.15 29.69 3.23
C PRO A 316 -25.04 28.96 2.44
N VAL A 317 -25.42 28.48 1.25
CA VAL A 317 -24.51 28.00 0.21
C VAL A 317 -23.80 29.19 -0.45
N VAL A 318 -22.50 29.05 -0.72
CA VAL A 318 -21.78 29.92 -1.66
C VAL A 318 -21.48 29.11 -2.92
N THR A 319 -21.95 29.59 -4.07
CA THR A 319 -21.80 28.94 -5.37
C THR A 319 -20.77 29.65 -6.26
N THR A 320 -19.95 28.81 -6.91
CA THR A 320 -19.35 28.99 -8.25
C THR A 320 -18.52 30.24 -8.58
N ILE A 321 -17.26 29.98 -8.96
CA ILE A 321 -16.74 30.45 -10.25
C ILE A 321 -16.25 29.20 -11.01
N ALA A 322 -16.61 29.09 -12.29
CA ALA A 322 -16.15 28.03 -13.19
C ALA A 322 -15.45 28.66 -14.40
N GLY A 323 -14.37 28.03 -14.88
CA GLY A 323 -13.60 28.49 -16.04
C GLY A 323 -12.54 27.47 -16.44
N ALA A 324 -12.88 26.60 -17.41
CA ALA A 324 -11.99 25.65 -18.08
C ALA A 324 -11.13 26.37 -19.17
N PRO A 325 -10.17 25.75 -19.92
CA PRO A 325 -10.08 24.32 -20.25
C PRO A 325 -8.66 23.67 -20.31
N ASN A 326 -8.66 22.37 -20.67
CA ASN A 326 -7.50 21.51 -20.92
C ASN A 326 -6.51 22.06 -21.98
N SER A 327 -5.23 21.68 -21.83
CA SER A 327 -4.35 21.24 -22.91
C SER A 327 -3.19 20.39 -22.35
N ALA A 328 -2.96 19.21 -22.93
CA ALA A 328 -1.76 18.38 -22.69
C ALA A 328 -0.83 18.45 -23.92
N PRO A 329 0.48 18.23 -23.74
CA PRO A 329 1.09 16.96 -24.14
C PRO A 329 2.01 16.41 -23.01
N GLY A 330 2.28 15.10 -22.85
CA GLY A 330 3.10 14.28 -23.76
C GLY A 330 4.54 14.84 -23.80
N VAL A 331 5.60 14.24 -23.27
CA VAL A 331 5.90 12.88 -22.77
C VAL A 331 6.70 13.00 -21.44
N GLU A 332 7.14 11.97 -20.71
CA GLU A 332 7.27 10.52 -20.95
C GLU A 332 7.14 9.72 -19.63
N ALA A 333 7.49 8.42 -19.61
CA ALA A 333 7.57 7.60 -18.38
C ALA A 333 8.89 6.81 -18.33
N LEU A 334 9.65 6.95 -17.24
CA LEU A 334 10.86 6.16 -16.97
C LEU A 334 10.66 5.20 -15.78
N ASN A 335 11.17 3.99 -15.95
CA ASN A 335 10.81 2.81 -15.15
C ASN A 335 11.55 2.73 -13.80
N PRO A 336 10.86 2.45 -12.68
CA PRO A 336 11.52 2.18 -11.39
C PRO A 336 11.96 0.70 -11.28
N SER A 337 13.01 0.31 -11.99
CA SER A 337 13.57 -1.05 -11.95
C SER A 337 15.10 -1.11 -12.10
N GLU A 338 15.84 -0.37 -11.26
CA GLU A 338 17.24 -0.73 -10.99
C GLU A 338 17.67 -0.36 -9.56
N VAL A 339 17.45 -1.27 -8.62
CA VAL A 339 18.00 -1.17 -7.25
C VAL A 339 18.99 -2.30 -7.02
N LYS A 340 20.27 -1.99 -7.20
CA LYS A 340 21.40 -2.81 -6.73
C LYS A 340 21.65 -2.45 -5.25
N PRO A 341 21.92 -3.42 -4.36
CA PRO A 341 22.05 -3.13 -2.92
C PRO A 341 23.22 -2.18 -2.62
N PRO A 342 23.08 -1.24 -1.67
CA PRO A 342 24.03 -0.16 -1.48
C PRO A 342 25.29 -0.61 -0.72
N SER A 343 26.45 -0.23 -1.25
CA SER A 343 27.63 0.05 -0.43
C SER A 343 27.45 1.38 0.30
N SER A 344 28.06 1.54 1.48
CA SER A 344 28.16 2.84 2.16
C SER A 344 28.99 3.80 1.32
N GLY A 345 28.32 4.67 0.56
CA GLY A 345 28.94 5.69 -0.28
C GLY A 345 28.16 6.99 -0.19
N THR A 346 28.88 8.08 0.07
CA THR A 346 28.38 9.45 -0.07
C THR A 346 27.96 9.70 -1.52
N ARG A 347 26.80 10.33 -1.71
CA ARG A 347 26.26 10.74 -3.02
C ARG A 347 26.16 12.24 -3.08
N LYS A 348 26.07 12.82 -4.28
CA LYS A 348 25.66 14.22 -4.42
C LYS A 348 24.15 14.30 -4.61
N ALA A 349 23.55 15.39 -4.15
CA ALA A 349 22.14 15.65 -4.36
C ALA A 349 21.92 17.11 -4.71
N ARG A 350 21.00 17.36 -5.65
CA ARG A 350 20.46 18.70 -5.93
C ARG A 350 19.20 18.90 -5.11
N VAL A 351 19.07 20.05 -4.46
CA VAL A 351 17.88 20.42 -3.69
C VAL A 351 16.78 20.87 -4.64
N LEU A 352 15.59 20.29 -4.52
CA LEU A 352 14.43 20.59 -5.37
C LEU A 352 13.61 21.78 -4.88
N TYR A 353 13.54 21.99 -3.56
CA TYR A 353 12.74 23.04 -2.92
C TYR A 353 13.46 23.58 -1.69
N ASP A 354 13.21 24.85 -1.35
CA ASP A 354 13.65 25.44 -0.10
C ASP A 354 13.10 24.64 1.11
N TYR A 355 13.91 24.44 2.14
CA TYR A 355 13.54 23.70 3.35
C TYR A 355 14.13 24.38 4.58
N ASP A 356 13.30 24.80 5.52
CA ASP A 356 13.77 25.31 6.81
C ASP A 356 13.87 24.18 7.85
N ALA A 357 15.03 24.08 8.51
CA ALA A 357 15.25 23.10 9.58
C ALA A 357 14.33 23.36 10.78
N ALA A 358 13.61 22.32 11.23
CA ALA A 358 12.72 22.39 12.39
C ALA A 358 13.49 22.36 13.72
N ASP A 359 14.67 21.75 13.76
CA ASP A 359 15.54 21.67 14.94
C ASP A 359 17.04 21.74 14.62
N SER A 360 17.88 21.66 15.65
CA SER A 360 19.35 21.70 15.53
C SER A 360 19.99 20.40 15.02
N SER A 361 19.21 19.35 14.77
CA SER A 361 19.64 18.09 14.16
C SER A 361 19.43 18.07 12.64
N GLU A 362 18.61 18.98 12.11
CA GLU A 362 18.30 19.17 10.70
C GLU A 362 19.18 20.23 10.00
N LEU A 363 19.16 20.25 8.66
CA LEU A 363 19.91 21.22 7.85
C LEU A 363 18.96 21.95 6.90
N SER A 364 18.84 23.28 7.03
CA SER A 364 18.03 24.09 6.10
C SER A 364 18.65 24.10 4.71
N LEU A 365 17.83 23.97 3.66
CA LEU A 365 18.26 23.87 2.26
C LEU A 365 17.69 25.01 1.42
N LEU A 366 18.41 25.35 0.34
CA LEU A 366 17.95 26.28 -0.68
C LEU A 366 17.78 25.53 -2.00
N SER A 367 16.74 25.83 -2.75
CA SER A 367 16.46 25.26 -4.08
C SER A 367 17.63 25.45 -5.06
N ASP A 368 17.84 24.45 -5.91
CA ASP A 368 18.99 24.29 -6.81
C ASP A 368 20.38 24.23 -6.14
N GLU A 369 20.47 24.18 -4.81
CA GLU A 369 21.73 23.96 -4.11
C GLU A 369 22.25 22.51 -4.28
N MET A 370 23.57 22.34 -4.37
CA MET A 370 24.23 21.03 -4.43
C MET A 370 24.84 20.66 -3.08
N ILE A 371 24.36 19.57 -2.48
CA ILE A 371 24.83 19.06 -1.19
C ILE A 371 25.40 17.63 -1.33
N THR A 372 26.21 17.20 -0.35
CA THR A 372 26.62 15.80 -0.24
C THR A 372 25.71 15.08 0.74
N VAL A 373 25.24 13.88 0.44
CA VAL A 373 24.30 13.12 1.26
C VAL A 373 24.74 11.68 1.49
N TYR A 374 24.46 11.15 2.68
CA TYR A 374 24.71 9.75 3.02
C TYR A 374 23.72 9.22 4.06
N SER A 375 23.52 7.90 4.07
CA SER A 375 22.72 7.21 5.09
C SER A 375 23.60 6.76 6.25
N LEU A 376 23.04 6.78 7.46
CA LEU A 376 23.64 6.20 8.66
C LEU A 376 22.89 4.92 9.05
N PRO A 377 23.57 3.87 9.56
CA PRO A 377 22.89 2.68 10.07
C PRO A 377 21.91 3.02 11.19
N GLY A 378 20.65 2.58 11.07
CA GLY A 378 19.58 2.86 12.04
C GLY A 378 18.86 4.20 11.86
N MET A 379 19.07 4.90 10.75
CA MET A 379 18.33 6.12 10.39
C MET A 379 17.14 5.80 9.48
N ASP A 380 16.08 6.62 9.55
CA ASP A 380 14.85 6.42 8.77
C ASP A 380 15.08 6.51 7.25
N PRO A 381 14.40 5.68 6.42
CA PRO A 381 14.61 5.66 4.96
C PRO A 381 14.28 6.97 4.23
N ASP A 382 13.37 7.76 4.80
CA ASP A 382 12.92 9.04 4.24
C ASP A 382 13.88 10.21 4.55
N TRP A 383 14.97 9.94 5.27
CA TRP A 383 15.97 10.93 5.70
C TRP A 383 17.38 10.55 5.29
N LEU A 384 18.19 11.55 4.95
CA LEU A 384 19.63 11.43 4.76
C LEU A 384 20.36 12.43 5.65
N ILE A 385 21.65 12.21 5.93
CA ILE A 385 22.51 13.27 6.45
C ILE A 385 23.02 14.07 5.27
N GLY A 386 22.63 15.35 5.22
CA GLY A 386 23.17 16.33 4.28
C GLY A 386 24.37 17.04 4.89
N GLU A 387 25.40 17.24 4.08
CA GLU A 387 26.61 17.99 4.39
C GLU A 387 26.77 19.14 3.38
N ARG A 388 26.75 20.37 3.92
CA ARG A 388 26.95 21.63 3.20
C ARG A 388 28.10 22.39 3.86
N GLY A 389 29.31 22.19 3.32
CA GLY A 389 30.54 22.72 3.90
C GLY A 389 30.71 22.22 5.34
N ASN A 390 30.88 23.14 6.30
CA ASN A 390 31.05 22.78 7.72
C ASN A 390 29.73 22.49 8.47
N LYS A 391 28.56 22.58 7.80
CA LYS A 391 27.26 22.30 8.41
C LYS A 391 26.75 20.94 7.94
N LYS A 392 26.34 20.10 8.89
CA LYS A 392 25.72 18.81 8.65
C LYS A 392 24.44 18.65 9.47
N GLY A 393 23.45 17.97 8.91
CA GLY A 393 22.18 17.71 9.58
C GLY A 393 21.31 16.78 8.74
N LYS A 394 20.19 16.34 9.32
CA LYS A 394 19.18 15.55 8.63
C LYS A 394 18.48 16.38 7.55
N VAL A 395 18.23 15.76 6.41
CA VAL A 395 17.51 16.32 5.27
C VAL A 395 16.50 15.31 4.72
N PRO A 396 15.26 15.72 4.40
CA PRO A 396 14.25 14.82 3.86
C PRO A 396 14.53 14.45 2.40
N VAL A 397 14.46 13.17 2.06
CA VAL A 397 14.74 12.64 0.70
C VAL A 397 13.79 13.23 -0.35
N THR A 398 12.55 13.55 0.03
CA THR A 398 11.53 14.14 -0.86
C THR A 398 11.88 15.54 -1.38
N TYR A 399 12.84 16.23 -0.77
CA TYR A 399 13.33 17.55 -1.18
C TYR A 399 14.62 17.45 -2.02
N LEU A 400 15.06 16.25 -2.38
CA LEU A 400 16.36 15.98 -2.99
C LEU A 400 16.24 15.14 -4.27
N GLU A 401 16.97 15.56 -5.29
CA GLU A 401 17.30 14.75 -6.46
C GLU A 401 18.69 14.12 -6.24
N LEU A 402 18.72 12.80 -6.01
CA LEU A 402 19.97 12.05 -5.84
C LEU A 402 20.69 11.89 -7.19
N LEU A 403 21.90 12.43 -7.28
CA LEU A 403 22.78 12.28 -8.43
C LEU A 403 23.67 11.06 -8.20
N SER A 404 23.69 10.14 -9.17
CA SER A 404 24.47 8.89 -9.12
C SER A 404 25.94 9.07 -9.47
#